data_AF-A0A8J8PRU4-F1
#
_entry.id   AF-A0A8J8PRU4-F1
#
_cell.length_a   1.000
_cell.length_b   1.000
_cell.length_c   1.000
_cell.angle_alpha   90.00
_cell.angle_beta   90.00
_cell.angle_gamma   90.00
#
_symmetry.space_group_name_H-M   'P 1'
#
loop_
_entity.id
_entity.type
_entity.pdbx_description
1 polymer ?
#
loop_
_entity_poly.entity_id
_entity_poly.type
_entity_poly.pdbx_seq_one_letter_code
_entity_poly.pdbx_strand_id
1 'polypeptide(L)'
;ATKEEDYVKAGNEPLRAKLEELQKMIDAPVKYVEVEGVKMPTVDSGLTPEEKSLFQRLGLLDENGKITPWVIRRDMIDTPDKLLGNKELWGGKDLWHALYDVPAGDITPEHVQHAFYMAANYGFQLLNGNLAAAIDDYELKQRFMNDLATYRIFTSWLWTLINRDAVITKDGYLKAPKLTKDGVIPADDVIKVSKGTKVKEIFESLWKLHLDWTNEFYKEQDMRASKRILEKFGKSEDKGLLEEVYKVLSKAYNAGPFREMSAKEASERIAKLLGTSPSEVEEEIINLAPRFDRSFAPVIMEILMKEFLFPKYIMNSGKILFVLSPLDPETRLKVMDSLFSFREMVEEKVKRGEIEKYVLEIYDYIYDEYH
;
A
#
# COMPACT_ATOMS: atom_id res chain seq x y z
N ALA A 1 4.40 1.85 -16.84
CA ALA A 1 5.49 2.77 -16.49
C ALA A 1 4.94 4.19 -16.52
N THR A 2 5.28 5.03 -15.54
CA THR A 2 4.85 6.45 -15.53
C THR A 2 5.38 7.18 -16.76
N LYS A 3 4.60 8.14 -17.26
CA LYS A 3 4.96 8.99 -18.41
C LYS A 3 5.54 10.34 -17.99
N GLU A 4 5.70 10.58 -16.69
CA GLU A 4 6.31 11.82 -16.20
C GLU A 4 7.78 11.85 -16.57
N GLU A 5 8.16 12.79 -17.45
CA GLU A 5 9.52 12.93 -17.98
C GLU A 5 10.55 13.10 -16.85
N ASP A 6 10.21 13.85 -15.80
CA ASP A 6 11.09 14.08 -14.65
C ASP A 6 11.39 12.78 -13.88
N TYR A 7 10.39 11.90 -13.72
CA TYR A 7 10.56 10.60 -13.07
C TYR A 7 11.40 9.65 -13.91
N VAL A 8 11.14 9.59 -15.23
CA VAL A 8 11.91 8.76 -16.16
C VAL A 8 13.36 9.25 -16.24
N LYS A 9 13.59 10.56 -16.21
CA LYS A 9 14.92 11.15 -16.20
C LYS A 9 15.69 10.83 -14.92
N ALA A 10 15.05 10.95 -13.76
CA ALA A 10 15.66 10.64 -12.46
C ALA A 10 16.10 9.17 -12.35
N GLY A 11 15.40 8.23 -13.00
CA GLY A 11 15.78 6.81 -13.03
C GLY A 11 16.88 6.43 -14.03
N ASN A 12 17.26 7.32 -14.96
CA ASN A 12 18.20 7.04 -16.04
C ASN A 12 19.59 7.66 -15.85
N GLU A 13 19.73 8.63 -14.93
CA GLU A 13 21.04 9.17 -14.58
C GLU A 13 21.75 8.25 -13.57
N PRO A 14 23.06 7.97 -13.72
CA PRO A 14 23.81 7.26 -12.69
C PRO A 14 23.61 7.98 -11.35
N LEU A 15 23.26 7.24 -10.28
CA LEU A 15 23.13 7.76 -8.92
C LEU A 15 24.51 8.15 -8.34
N ARG A 16 25.14 9.14 -8.97
CA ARG A 16 26.44 9.71 -8.61
C ARG A 16 26.25 11.22 -8.50
N ALA A 17 26.02 11.68 -7.29
CA ALA A 17 26.02 13.10 -6.95
C ALA A 17 27.25 13.42 -6.10
N LYS A 18 27.69 14.68 -6.10
CA LYS A 18 28.72 15.10 -5.15
C LYS A 18 28.15 15.10 -3.74
N LEU A 19 28.98 14.76 -2.75
CA LEU A 19 28.55 14.74 -1.34
C LEU A 19 28.01 16.12 -0.92
N GLU A 20 28.62 17.20 -1.39
CA GLU A 20 28.21 18.56 -1.08
C GLU A 20 26.84 18.90 -1.70
N GLU A 21 26.50 18.31 -2.84
CA GLU A 21 25.19 18.49 -3.48
C GLU A 21 24.09 17.76 -2.70
N LEU A 22 24.35 16.51 -2.30
CA LEU A 22 23.44 15.75 -1.44
C LEU A 22 23.26 16.41 -0.07
N GLN A 23 24.35 16.86 0.55
CA GLN A 23 24.29 17.55 1.83
C GLN A 23 23.50 18.86 1.73
N LYS A 24 23.63 19.62 0.62
CA LYS A 24 22.82 20.83 0.39
C LYS A 24 21.33 20.53 0.29
N MET A 25 20.94 19.39 -0.28
CA MET A 25 19.54 18.97 -0.31
C MET A 25 19.01 18.69 1.10
N ILE A 26 19.80 17.99 1.93
CA ILE A 26 19.43 17.68 3.32
C ILE A 26 19.38 18.95 4.18
N ASP A 27 20.35 19.86 4.01
CA ASP A 27 20.46 21.12 4.74
C ASP A 27 19.50 22.21 4.23
N ALA A 28 18.73 21.95 3.16
CA ALA A 28 17.80 22.92 2.62
C ALA A 28 16.76 23.34 3.68
N PRO A 29 16.28 24.59 3.67
CA PRO A 29 15.23 25.01 4.59
C PRO A 29 14.01 24.11 4.47
N VAL A 30 13.43 23.73 5.61
CA VAL A 30 12.17 22.98 5.61
C VAL A 30 11.06 23.89 5.11
N LYS A 31 10.40 23.47 4.03
CA LYS A 31 9.32 24.22 3.40
C LYS A 31 8.05 23.39 3.50
N TYR A 32 6.98 24.03 3.94
CA TYR A 32 5.68 23.39 4.07
C TYR A 32 4.69 24.01 3.10
N VAL A 33 3.83 23.17 2.53
CA VAL A 33 2.58 23.55 1.88
C VAL A 33 1.42 23.09 2.75
N GLU A 34 0.38 23.91 2.84
CA GLU A 34 -0.84 23.56 3.55
C GLU A 34 -1.85 23.03 2.53
N VAL A 35 -2.19 21.74 2.65
CA VAL A 35 -3.17 21.07 1.81
C VAL A 35 -4.28 20.58 2.74
N GLU A 36 -5.48 21.14 2.59
CA GLU A 36 -6.66 20.77 3.38
C GLU A 36 -6.45 20.85 4.91
N GLY A 37 -5.68 21.85 5.36
CA GLY A 37 -5.38 22.08 6.78
C GLY A 37 -4.24 21.21 7.34
N VAL A 38 -3.60 20.39 6.49
CA VAL A 38 -2.43 19.58 6.86
C VAL A 38 -1.18 20.23 6.28
N LYS A 39 -0.18 20.50 7.14
CA LYS A 39 1.14 20.97 6.71
C LYS A 39 1.96 19.78 6.21
N MET A 40 2.26 19.77 4.92
CA MET A 40 3.12 18.75 4.30
C MET A 40 4.41 19.39 3.78
N PRO A 41 5.57 18.72 3.91
CA PRO A 41 6.81 19.22 3.31
C PRO A 41 6.71 19.25 1.78
N THR A 42 7.30 20.26 1.14
CA THR A 42 7.36 20.37 -0.33
C THR A 42 8.49 19.52 -0.90
N VAL A 43 8.44 19.24 -2.21
CA VAL A 43 9.46 18.42 -2.91
C VAL A 43 10.87 19.02 -2.82
N ASP A 44 10.97 20.35 -2.75
CA ASP A 44 12.22 21.10 -2.61
C ASP A 44 12.59 21.43 -1.14
N SER A 45 11.86 20.86 -0.18
CA SER A 45 12.15 20.97 1.24
C SER A 45 13.37 20.14 1.63
N GLY A 46 14.17 20.64 2.58
CA GLY A 46 15.10 19.77 3.32
C GLY A 46 14.37 18.85 4.29
N LEU A 47 15.12 18.04 5.03
CA LEU A 47 14.54 17.05 5.95
C LEU A 47 13.80 17.73 7.11
N THR A 48 12.57 17.28 7.37
CA THR A 48 11.82 17.63 8.58
C THR A 48 12.55 17.13 9.84
N PRO A 49 12.25 17.68 11.03
CA PRO A 49 12.83 17.19 12.28
C PRO A 49 12.65 15.68 12.50
N GLU A 50 11.49 15.16 12.13
CA GLU A 50 11.14 13.74 12.23
C GLU A 50 11.98 12.88 11.27
N GLU A 51 12.11 13.29 10.01
CA GLU A 51 12.94 12.61 9.01
C GLU A 51 14.42 12.66 9.38
N LYS A 52 14.90 13.80 9.89
CA LYS A 52 16.28 13.95 10.36
C LYS A 52 16.58 12.99 11.50
N SER A 53 15.67 12.88 12.47
CA SER A 53 15.80 11.93 13.58
C SER A 53 15.77 10.47 13.08
N LEU A 54 14.93 10.14 12.10
CA LEU A 54 14.93 8.83 11.47
C LEU A 54 16.28 8.52 10.81
N PHE A 55 16.81 9.44 10.01
CA PHE A 55 18.08 9.25 9.30
C PHE A 55 19.27 9.11 10.27
N GLN A 56 19.26 9.84 11.39
CA GLN A 56 20.25 9.67 12.45
C GLN A 56 20.15 8.28 13.12
N ARG A 57 18.95 7.80 13.41
CA ARG A 57 18.75 6.44 13.96
C ARG A 57 19.21 5.35 13.01
N LEU A 58 19.08 5.57 11.71
CA LEU A 58 19.57 4.66 10.66
C LEU A 58 21.09 4.77 10.41
N GLY A 59 21.78 5.69 11.09
CA GLY A 59 23.22 5.93 10.89
C GLY A 59 23.55 6.58 9.54
N LEU A 60 22.57 7.14 8.85
CA LEU A 60 22.76 7.86 7.58
C LEU A 60 23.24 9.29 7.82
N LEU A 61 22.87 9.87 8.97
CA LEU A 61 23.32 11.17 9.44
C LEU A 61 24.02 11.05 10.79
N ASP A 62 25.04 11.87 11.01
CA ASP A 62 25.67 12.04 12.32
C ASP A 62 24.81 12.90 13.26
N GLU A 63 25.28 13.09 14.50
CA GLU A 63 24.62 13.92 15.51
C GLU A 63 24.47 15.40 15.10
N ASN A 64 25.31 15.88 14.17
CA ASN A 64 25.24 17.24 13.61
C ASN A 64 24.32 17.33 12.38
N GLY A 65 23.80 16.20 11.88
CA GLY A 65 22.98 16.13 10.68
C GLY A 65 23.77 16.08 9.38
N LYS A 66 25.04 15.68 9.42
CA LYS A 66 25.88 15.47 8.23
C LYS A 66 25.81 14.03 7.77
N ILE A 67 25.81 13.84 6.45
CA ILE A 67 25.82 12.52 5.81
C ILE A 67 27.00 11.74 6.37
N THR A 68 26.73 10.55 6.89
CA THR A 68 27.75 9.61 7.35
C THR A 68 28.17 8.75 6.15
N PRO A 69 29.35 8.99 5.54
CA PRO A 69 29.77 8.22 4.37
C PRO A 69 30.18 6.81 4.78
N TRP A 70 29.86 5.84 3.93
CA TRP A 70 30.48 4.52 4.02
C TRP A 70 31.89 4.58 3.38
N VAL A 71 32.92 4.63 4.22
CA VAL A 71 34.32 4.79 3.77
C VAL A 71 34.97 3.43 3.57
N ILE A 72 35.25 3.08 2.31
CA ILE A 72 36.02 1.89 1.95
C ILE A 72 37.48 2.28 1.72
N ARG A 73 38.36 1.96 2.67
CA ARG A 73 39.81 2.22 2.53
C ARG A 73 40.49 1.11 1.71
N ARG A 74 41.59 1.44 1.04
CA ARG A 74 42.32 0.48 0.20
C ARG A 74 42.82 -0.73 0.98
N ASP A 75 43.27 -0.53 2.22
CA ASP A 75 43.74 -1.59 3.11
C ASP A 75 42.64 -2.57 3.54
N MET A 76 41.36 -2.22 3.34
CA MET A 76 40.22 -3.10 3.63
C MET A 76 39.95 -4.12 2.53
N ILE A 77 40.43 -3.87 1.32
CA ILE A 77 40.06 -4.63 0.11
C ILE A 77 41.28 -4.99 -0.76
N ASP A 78 42.50 -4.74 -0.27
CA ASP A 78 43.75 -5.01 -1.01
C ASP A 78 44.07 -6.51 -1.17
N THR A 79 43.39 -7.38 -0.41
CA THR A 79 43.37 -8.82 -0.62
C THR A 79 41.94 -9.38 -0.53
N PRO A 80 41.65 -10.52 -1.18
CA PRO A 80 40.35 -11.18 -1.08
C PRO A 80 39.92 -11.49 0.36
N ASP A 81 40.83 -11.98 1.21
CA ASP A 81 40.49 -12.32 2.60
C ASP A 81 40.04 -11.10 3.41
N LYS A 82 40.64 -9.93 3.17
CA LYS A 82 40.21 -8.70 3.82
C LYS A 82 38.85 -8.26 3.29
N LEU A 83 38.63 -8.29 1.97
CA LEU A 83 37.30 -7.97 1.43
C LEU A 83 36.23 -8.90 2.01
N LEU A 84 36.46 -10.21 2.06
CA LEU A 84 35.47 -11.19 2.50
C LEU A 84 35.28 -11.22 4.02
N GLY A 85 36.34 -11.01 4.80
CA GLY A 85 36.33 -11.13 6.26
C GLY A 85 36.19 -9.81 7.03
N ASN A 86 36.18 -8.66 6.37
CA ASN A 86 36.22 -7.36 7.05
C ASN A 86 34.87 -6.99 7.67
N LYS A 87 34.82 -7.07 9.00
CA LYS A 87 33.67 -6.72 9.84
C LYS A 87 33.29 -5.24 9.81
N GLU A 88 34.24 -4.34 9.54
CA GLU A 88 33.98 -2.91 9.36
C GLU A 88 33.15 -2.66 8.09
N LEU A 89 33.38 -3.45 7.03
CA LEU A 89 32.61 -3.36 5.79
C LEU A 89 31.23 -3.98 5.92
N TRP A 90 31.11 -5.11 6.62
CA TRP A 90 29.89 -5.92 6.62
C TRP A 90 29.11 -5.89 7.95
N GLY A 91 29.07 -4.72 8.60
CA GLY A 91 28.18 -4.49 9.74
C GLY A 91 28.45 -5.38 10.96
N GLY A 92 29.73 -5.66 11.25
CA GLY A 92 30.16 -6.47 12.38
C GLY A 92 30.32 -7.97 12.10
N LYS A 93 30.06 -8.41 10.87
CA LYS A 93 30.13 -9.81 10.42
C LYS A 93 31.13 -9.97 9.26
N ASP A 94 31.49 -11.19 8.88
CA ASP A 94 32.09 -11.40 7.55
C ASP A 94 31.00 -11.31 6.47
N LEU A 95 31.42 -11.26 5.20
CA LEU A 95 30.52 -11.10 4.06
C LEU A 95 29.43 -12.17 4.03
N TRP A 96 29.78 -13.42 4.28
CA TRP A 96 28.82 -14.52 4.16
C TRP A 96 27.75 -14.45 5.24
N HIS A 97 28.16 -14.19 6.48
CA HIS A 97 27.22 -13.96 7.57
C HIS A 97 26.41 -12.67 7.40
N ALA A 98 26.97 -11.63 6.77
CA ALA A 98 26.23 -10.41 6.47
C ALA A 98 25.18 -10.60 5.35
N LEU A 99 25.47 -11.45 4.36
CA LEU A 99 24.56 -11.74 3.25
C LEU A 99 23.50 -12.80 3.60
N TYR A 100 23.85 -13.82 4.38
CA TYR A 100 23.02 -15.02 4.55
C TYR A 100 22.43 -15.21 5.95
N ASP A 101 22.91 -14.49 6.97
CA ASP A 101 22.26 -14.59 8.28
C ASP A 101 20.83 -14.04 8.19
N VAL A 102 19.89 -14.78 8.76
CA VAL A 102 18.50 -14.34 8.83
C VAL A 102 18.41 -13.12 9.76
N PRO A 103 17.76 -12.03 9.33
CA PRO A 103 17.58 -10.85 10.19
C PRO A 103 16.78 -11.22 11.44
N ALA A 104 17.26 -10.78 12.59
CA ALA A 104 16.54 -10.91 13.86
C ALA A 104 15.53 -9.76 14.01
N GLY A 105 14.38 -10.06 14.61
CA GLY A 105 13.35 -9.08 14.87
C GLY A 105 12.12 -9.70 15.51
N ASP A 106 11.26 -8.84 16.05
CA ASP A 106 9.99 -9.27 16.62
C ASP A 106 8.92 -9.33 15.54
N ILE A 107 8.16 -10.42 15.55
CA ILE A 107 6.87 -10.54 14.87
C ILE A 107 5.80 -10.15 15.90
N THR A 108 5.13 -9.01 15.69
CA THR A 108 4.04 -8.50 16.53
C THR A 108 2.70 -8.53 15.75
N PRO A 109 1.56 -8.61 16.43
CA PRO A 109 0.24 -8.52 15.78
C PRO A 109 0.09 -7.23 14.95
N GLU A 110 0.61 -6.12 15.48
CA GLU A 110 0.58 -4.81 14.85
C GLU A 110 1.40 -4.78 13.57
N HIS A 111 2.64 -5.29 13.55
CA HIS A 111 3.45 -5.32 12.34
C HIS A 111 2.88 -6.26 11.26
N VAL A 112 2.25 -7.36 11.67
CA VAL A 112 1.50 -8.23 10.74
C VAL A 112 0.32 -7.47 10.15
N GLN A 113 -0.43 -6.73 10.97
CA GLN A 113 -1.53 -5.89 10.50
C GLN A 113 -1.07 -4.76 9.59
N HIS A 114 0.06 -4.12 9.91
CA HIS A 114 0.67 -3.08 9.11
C HIS A 114 1.13 -3.60 7.75
N ALA A 115 1.84 -4.74 7.71
CA ALA A 115 2.24 -5.35 6.45
C ALA A 115 1.03 -5.70 5.56
N PHE A 116 -0.04 -6.23 6.15
CA PHE A 116 -1.26 -6.53 5.40
C PHE A 116 -1.93 -5.27 4.88
N TYR A 117 -2.00 -4.21 5.70
CA TYR A 117 -2.48 -2.90 5.30
C TYR A 117 -1.69 -2.33 4.12
N MET A 118 -0.36 -2.39 4.15
CA MET A 118 0.48 -1.87 3.08
C MET A 118 0.32 -2.68 1.79
N ALA A 119 0.26 -4.02 1.88
CA ALA A 119 0.01 -4.88 0.74
C ALA A 119 -1.36 -4.60 0.10
N ALA A 120 -2.43 -4.53 0.90
CA ALA A 120 -3.77 -4.29 0.41
C ALA A 120 -3.92 -2.89 -0.23
N ASN A 121 -3.41 -1.85 0.43
CA ASN A 121 -3.46 -0.49 -0.09
C ASN A 121 -2.68 -0.34 -1.41
N TYR A 122 -1.50 -0.94 -1.51
CA TYR A 122 -0.77 -0.93 -2.77
C TYR A 122 -1.50 -1.74 -3.85
N GLY A 123 -2.14 -2.87 -3.48
CA GLY A 123 -3.01 -3.62 -4.38
C GLY A 123 -4.12 -2.75 -4.99
N PHE A 124 -4.79 -1.91 -4.18
CA PHE A 124 -5.79 -0.95 -4.68
C PHE A 124 -5.19 0.03 -5.69
N GLN A 125 -3.96 0.50 -5.46
CA GLN A 125 -3.28 1.47 -6.33
C GLN A 125 -2.85 0.86 -7.66
N LEU A 126 -2.34 -0.36 -7.62
CA LEU A 126 -1.87 -1.08 -8.80
C LEU A 126 -2.96 -1.24 -9.86
N LEU A 127 -4.20 -1.52 -9.43
CA LEU A 127 -5.35 -1.66 -10.33
C LEU A 127 -5.83 -0.35 -10.95
N ASN A 128 -5.53 0.79 -10.31
CA ASN A 128 -5.77 2.09 -10.91
C ASN A 128 -4.72 2.46 -11.96
N GLY A 129 -3.84 1.53 -12.33
CA GLY A 129 -2.71 1.77 -13.20
C GLY A 129 -1.59 2.56 -12.53
N ASN A 130 -1.67 2.75 -11.21
CA ASN A 130 -0.65 3.47 -10.45
C ASN A 130 0.43 2.51 -9.97
N LEU A 131 1.57 2.50 -10.67
CA LEU A 131 2.71 1.64 -10.35
C LEU A 131 3.66 2.25 -9.29
N ALA A 132 3.41 3.49 -8.87
CA ALA A 132 4.18 4.19 -7.84
C ALA A 132 3.21 5.02 -6.99
N ALA A 133 2.89 4.51 -5.80
CA ALA A 133 1.82 5.04 -4.99
C ALA A 133 2.29 5.57 -3.64
N ALA A 134 1.97 6.83 -3.38
CA ALA A 134 2.19 7.46 -2.08
C ALA A 134 1.10 7.00 -1.10
N ILE A 135 1.44 6.07 -0.20
CA ILE A 135 0.55 5.46 0.80
C ILE A 135 0.91 6.01 2.18
N ASP A 136 -0.11 6.38 2.96
CA ASP A 136 0.07 6.84 4.33
C ASP A 136 0.31 5.64 5.27
N ASP A 137 1.47 5.64 5.91
CA ASP A 137 1.86 4.71 6.97
C ASP A 137 1.31 5.25 8.30
N TYR A 138 0.39 4.51 8.90
CA TYR A 138 -0.29 4.92 10.12
C TYR A 138 0.55 4.71 11.38
N GLU A 139 1.60 3.88 11.34
CA GLU A 139 2.51 3.68 12.47
C GLU A 139 3.53 4.81 12.55
N LEU A 140 4.09 5.20 11.40
CA LEU A 140 5.12 6.24 11.28
C LEU A 140 4.54 7.64 11.07
N LYS A 141 3.25 7.75 10.69
CA LYS A 141 2.57 9.00 10.32
C LYS A 141 3.31 9.73 9.20
N GLN A 142 3.80 8.94 8.25
CA GLN A 142 4.56 9.39 7.10
C GLN A 142 3.93 8.85 5.83
N ARG A 143 4.12 9.56 4.72
CA ARG A 143 3.61 9.14 3.42
C ARG A 143 4.74 8.60 2.58
N PHE A 144 4.77 7.29 2.36
CA PHE A 144 5.83 6.63 1.62
C PHE A 144 5.44 6.39 0.17
N MET A 145 6.39 6.60 -0.74
CA MET A 145 6.25 6.12 -2.11
C MET A 145 6.49 4.61 -2.12
N ASN A 146 5.48 3.86 -2.54
CA ASN A 146 5.50 2.41 -2.64
C ASN A 146 5.47 2.01 -4.11
N ASP A 147 6.12 0.91 -4.42
CA ASP A 147 6.19 0.31 -5.75
C ASP A 147 6.03 -1.22 -5.68
N LEU A 148 6.24 -1.90 -6.80
CA LEU A 148 6.14 -3.36 -6.87
C LEU A 148 7.14 -4.09 -5.97
N ALA A 149 8.31 -3.50 -5.71
CA ALA A 149 9.29 -4.09 -4.80
C ALA A 149 8.76 -4.03 -3.35
N THR A 150 8.18 -2.91 -2.97
CA THR A 150 7.57 -2.72 -1.65
C THR A 150 6.41 -3.69 -1.42
N TYR A 151 5.53 -3.82 -2.42
CA TYR A 151 4.47 -4.84 -2.40
C TYR A 151 5.03 -6.24 -2.22
N ARG A 152 6.06 -6.61 -3.00
CA ARG A 152 6.68 -7.93 -2.93
C ARG A 152 7.29 -8.20 -1.56
N ILE A 153 7.89 -7.22 -0.89
CA ILE A 153 8.43 -7.38 0.47
C ILE A 153 7.29 -7.75 1.43
N PHE A 154 6.22 -6.98 1.46
CA PHE A 154 5.10 -7.23 2.37
C PHE A 154 4.40 -8.55 2.07
N THR A 155 4.08 -8.84 0.81
CA THR A 155 3.41 -10.10 0.46
C THR A 155 4.28 -11.32 0.75
N SER A 156 5.58 -11.26 0.45
CA SER A 156 6.50 -12.38 0.68
C SER A 156 6.75 -12.62 2.17
N TRP A 157 6.81 -11.55 2.96
CA TRP A 157 6.95 -11.65 4.41
C TRP A 157 5.69 -12.28 5.02
N LEU A 158 4.50 -11.76 4.70
CA LEU A 158 3.23 -12.31 5.18
C LEU A 158 3.03 -13.77 4.76
N TRP A 159 3.30 -14.09 3.49
CA TRP A 159 3.21 -15.46 2.98
C TRP A 159 4.14 -16.39 3.78
N THR A 160 5.38 -15.97 4.03
CA THR A 160 6.34 -16.73 4.84
C THR A 160 5.81 -16.96 6.25
N LEU A 161 5.30 -15.92 6.91
CA LEU A 161 4.76 -16.05 8.27
C LEU A 161 3.59 -17.04 8.36
N ILE A 162 2.68 -16.98 7.39
CA ILE A 162 1.45 -17.79 7.37
C ILE A 162 1.75 -19.25 6.98
N ASN A 163 2.59 -19.48 5.98
CA ASN A 163 2.84 -20.82 5.44
C ASN A 163 4.00 -21.57 6.10
N ARG A 164 4.80 -20.90 6.95
CA ARG A 164 5.89 -21.52 7.71
C ARG A 164 5.63 -21.57 9.21
N ASP A 165 4.35 -21.50 9.62
CA ASP A 165 3.93 -21.61 11.02
C ASP A 165 4.65 -20.63 11.96
N ALA A 166 4.96 -19.42 11.47
CA ALA A 166 5.59 -18.41 12.31
C ALA A 166 4.68 -18.01 13.47
N VAL A 167 5.29 -17.71 14.60
CA VAL A 167 4.57 -17.34 15.82
C VAL A 167 4.79 -15.88 16.17
N ILE A 168 3.78 -15.29 16.79
CA ILE A 168 3.87 -13.99 17.43
C ILE A 168 4.91 -14.06 18.54
N THR A 169 5.87 -13.15 18.52
CA THR A 169 7.01 -13.14 19.44
C THR A 169 6.80 -12.26 20.67
N LYS A 170 5.84 -11.32 20.58
CA LYS A 170 5.45 -10.38 21.63
C LYS A 170 3.93 -10.19 21.64
N ASP A 171 3.36 -10.09 22.84
CA ASP A 171 1.95 -9.77 23.01
C ASP A 171 1.60 -8.44 22.32
N GLY A 172 0.38 -8.35 21.80
CA GLY A 172 -0.13 -7.14 21.16
C GLY A 172 -1.61 -7.28 20.83
N TYR A 173 -2.08 -6.43 19.92
CA TYR A 173 -3.47 -6.35 19.51
C TYR A 173 -3.62 -6.25 18.00
N LEU A 174 -4.62 -6.93 17.46
CA LEU A 174 -5.20 -6.49 16.19
C LEU A 174 -6.17 -5.36 16.46
N LYS A 175 -6.08 -4.32 15.65
CA LYS A 175 -6.80 -3.07 15.83
C LYS A 175 -7.96 -2.93 14.84
N ALA A 176 -9.11 -2.48 15.31
CA ALA A 176 -10.24 -2.08 14.50
C ALA A 176 -10.04 -0.64 13.97
N PRO A 177 -10.76 -0.28 12.89
CA PRO A 177 -10.75 1.08 12.38
C PRO A 177 -11.31 2.06 13.40
N LYS A 178 -10.68 3.24 13.46
CA LYS A 178 -11.12 4.35 14.28
C LYS A 178 -10.87 5.66 13.55
N LEU A 179 -11.86 6.56 13.57
CA LEU A 179 -11.69 7.91 13.09
C LEU A 179 -10.80 8.70 14.05
N THR A 180 -9.69 9.20 13.53
CA THR A 180 -8.74 10.05 14.23
C THR A 180 -8.58 11.38 13.49
N LYS A 181 -7.72 12.27 14.01
CA LYS A 181 -7.33 13.50 13.31
C LYS A 181 -6.65 13.22 11.96
N ASP A 182 -6.02 12.05 11.81
CA ASP A 182 -5.28 11.64 10.61
C ASP A 182 -6.20 10.83 9.65
N GLY A 183 -7.50 10.76 9.95
CA GLY A 183 -8.49 9.95 9.23
C GLY A 183 -8.78 8.61 9.89
N VAL A 184 -9.44 7.72 9.15
CA VAL A 184 -9.75 6.36 9.62
C VAL A 184 -8.48 5.51 9.54
N ILE A 185 -7.98 5.06 10.70
CA ILE A 185 -6.79 4.21 10.80
C ILE A 185 -7.05 3.02 11.74
N PRO A 186 -6.28 1.92 11.65
CA PRO A 186 -6.30 0.86 12.65
C PRO A 186 -5.77 1.39 14.00
N ALA A 187 -6.67 1.65 14.97
CA ALA A 187 -6.27 2.28 16.23
C ALA A 187 -7.09 1.85 17.46
N ASP A 188 -8.16 1.08 17.30
CA ASP A 188 -8.94 0.57 18.44
C ASP A 188 -8.55 -0.87 18.77
N ASP A 189 -7.98 -1.12 19.93
CA ASP A 189 -7.47 -2.44 20.31
C ASP A 189 -8.65 -3.41 20.59
N VAL A 190 -8.89 -4.37 19.69
CA VAL A 190 -10.10 -5.22 19.75
C VAL A 190 -9.81 -6.71 19.97
N ILE A 191 -8.70 -7.23 19.45
CA ILE A 191 -8.34 -8.64 19.59
C ILE A 191 -6.95 -8.73 20.19
N LYS A 192 -6.88 -9.13 21.46
CA LYS A 192 -5.61 -9.43 22.12
C LYS A 192 -5.00 -10.69 21.53
N VAL A 193 -3.74 -10.62 21.11
CA VAL A 193 -2.98 -11.75 20.60
C VAL A 193 -1.77 -11.97 21.49
N SER A 194 -1.59 -13.20 21.95
CA SER A 194 -0.51 -13.54 22.88
C SER A 194 0.72 -14.04 22.13
N LYS A 195 1.89 -13.88 22.75
CA LYS A 195 3.11 -14.53 22.32
C LYS A 195 2.89 -16.05 22.18
N GLY A 196 3.40 -16.62 21.09
CA GLY A 196 3.27 -18.03 20.75
C GLY A 196 2.08 -18.36 19.85
N THR A 197 1.11 -17.45 19.67
CA THR A 197 0.02 -17.63 18.70
C THR A 197 0.59 -17.68 17.28
N LYS A 198 0.11 -18.62 16.45
CA LYS A 198 0.55 -18.68 15.05
C LYS A 198 -0.06 -17.53 14.24
N VAL A 199 0.72 -16.95 13.33
CA VAL A 199 0.23 -15.86 12.46
C VAL A 199 -0.96 -16.34 11.61
N LYS A 200 -0.93 -17.61 11.16
CA LYS A 200 -2.04 -18.21 10.41
C LYS A 200 -3.36 -18.24 11.17
N GLU A 201 -3.32 -18.39 12.51
CA GLU A 201 -4.54 -18.48 13.35
C GLU A 201 -5.26 -17.13 13.44
N ILE A 202 -4.54 -16.02 13.31
CA ILE A 202 -5.11 -14.67 13.41
C ILE A 202 -5.46 -14.06 12.05
N PHE A 203 -5.07 -14.71 10.94
CA PHE A 203 -5.13 -14.13 9.61
C PHE A 203 -6.57 -13.81 9.15
N GLU A 204 -7.53 -14.69 9.43
CA GLU A 204 -8.93 -14.43 9.08
C GLU A 204 -9.50 -13.20 9.82
N SER A 205 -9.17 -13.06 11.11
CA SER A 205 -9.57 -11.89 11.91
C SER A 205 -8.90 -10.62 11.40
N LEU A 206 -7.61 -10.67 11.07
CA LEU A 206 -6.90 -9.55 10.46
C LEU A 206 -7.55 -9.12 9.14
N TRP A 207 -7.85 -10.09 8.27
CA TRP A 207 -8.50 -9.85 6.98
C TRP A 207 -9.84 -9.14 7.16
N LYS A 208 -10.68 -9.60 8.11
CA LYS A 208 -11.98 -8.97 8.42
C LYS A 208 -11.81 -7.54 8.92
N LEU A 209 -10.89 -7.31 9.86
CA LEU A 209 -10.62 -5.97 10.39
C LEU A 209 -10.13 -5.00 9.31
N HIS A 210 -9.35 -5.47 8.33
CA HIS A 210 -8.92 -4.64 7.22
C HIS A 210 -10.07 -4.34 6.24
N LEU A 211 -10.98 -5.30 6.01
CA LEU A 211 -12.19 -5.05 5.22
C LEU A 211 -13.09 -4.03 5.92
N ASP A 212 -13.27 -4.14 7.23
CA ASP A 212 -14.01 -3.17 8.05
C ASP A 212 -13.36 -1.78 7.95
N TRP A 213 -12.03 -1.71 8.03
CA TRP A 213 -11.28 -0.47 7.83
C TRP A 213 -11.52 0.13 6.43
N THR A 214 -11.48 -0.70 5.40
CA THR A 214 -11.72 -0.28 4.01
C THR A 214 -13.10 0.34 3.85
N ASN A 215 -14.12 -0.26 4.46
CA ASN A 215 -15.50 0.25 4.43
C ASN A 215 -15.65 1.57 5.20
N GLU A 216 -15.09 1.66 6.41
CA GLU A 216 -15.14 2.90 7.20
C GLU A 216 -14.32 4.02 6.54
N PHE A 217 -13.22 3.70 5.86
CA PHE A 217 -12.45 4.66 5.05
C PHE A 217 -13.30 5.25 3.91
N TYR A 218 -14.04 4.42 3.16
CA TYR A 218 -14.92 4.92 2.08
C TYR A 218 -16.06 5.77 2.61
N LYS A 219 -16.71 5.33 3.68
CA LYS A 219 -17.76 6.09 4.36
C LYS A 219 -17.26 7.45 4.83
N GLU A 220 -16.05 7.50 5.38
CA GLU A 220 -15.47 8.74 5.87
C GLU A 220 -15.10 9.69 4.73
N GLN A 221 -14.58 9.17 3.62
CA GLN A 221 -14.34 9.95 2.39
C GLN A 221 -15.64 10.54 1.84
N ASP A 222 -16.71 9.75 1.76
CA ASP A 222 -18.03 10.22 1.31
C ASP A 222 -18.59 11.30 2.25
N MET A 223 -18.40 11.11 3.56
CA MET A 223 -18.81 12.07 4.58
C MET A 223 -18.04 13.39 4.45
N ARG A 224 -16.73 13.36 4.21
CA ARG A 224 -15.92 14.57 3.93
C ARG A 224 -16.39 15.29 2.68
N ALA A 225 -16.60 14.55 1.59
CA ALA A 225 -17.12 15.11 0.34
C ALA A 225 -18.49 15.79 0.56
N SER A 226 -19.39 15.13 1.29
CA SER A 226 -20.71 15.68 1.63
C SER A 226 -20.61 16.97 2.44
N LYS A 227 -19.74 17.02 3.45
CA LYS A 227 -19.50 18.24 4.24
C LYS A 227 -18.96 19.38 3.39
N ARG A 228 -17.99 19.12 2.53
CA ARG A 228 -17.39 20.13 1.64
C ARG A 228 -18.40 20.72 0.67
N ILE A 229 -19.30 19.90 0.13
CA ILE A 229 -20.43 20.38 -0.67
C ILE A 229 -21.31 21.31 0.17
N LEU A 230 -21.73 20.90 1.37
CA LEU A 230 -22.57 21.74 2.23
C LEU A 230 -21.90 23.06 2.60
N GLU A 231 -20.60 23.03 2.92
CA GLU A 231 -19.81 24.22 3.21
C GLU A 231 -19.80 25.19 2.03
N LYS A 232 -19.59 24.69 0.81
CA LYS A 232 -19.62 25.50 -0.43
C LYS A 232 -20.96 26.24 -0.62
N PHE A 233 -22.06 25.64 -0.19
CA PHE A 233 -23.40 26.21 -0.32
C PHE A 233 -23.95 26.83 0.99
N GLY A 234 -23.11 27.03 2.01
CA GLY A 234 -23.51 27.71 3.26
C GLY A 234 -24.50 26.92 4.13
N LYS A 235 -24.44 25.59 4.09
CA LYS A 235 -25.36 24.66 4.78
C LYS A 235 -24.65 23.70 5.74
N SER A 236 -23.44 24.03 6.18
CA SER A 236 -22.55 23.13 6.95
C SER A 236 -23.11 22.62 8.28
N GLU A 237 -24.05 23.34 8.90
CA GLU A 237 -24.66 22.95 10.19
C GLU A 237 -25.88 22.02 10.05
N ASP A 238 -26.41 21.81 8.84
CA ASP A 238 -27.61 21.01 8.62
C ASP A 238 -27.29 19.51 8.58
N LYS A 239 -27.44 18.85 9.73
CA LYS A 239 -27.18 17.41 9.88
C LYS A 239 -28.13 16.53 9.06
N GLY A 240 -29.39 16.97 8.87
CA GLY A 240 -30.35 16.19 8.08
C GLY A 240 -29.99 16.24 6.60
N LEU A 241 -29.60 17.43 6.12
CA LEU A 241 -29.13 17.62 4.75
C LEU A 241 -27.82 16.88 4.48
N LEU A 242 -26.91 16.85 5.45
CA LEU A 242 -25.67 16.06 5.37
C LEU A 242 -25.93 14.58 5.13
N GLU A 243 -26.88 13.98 5.86
CA GLU A 243 -27.21 12.57 5.69
C GLU A 243 -27.80 12.27 4.30
N GLU A 244 -28.66 13.14 3.79
CA GLU A 244 -29.27 12.98 2.48
C GLU A 244 -28.26 13.18 1.33
N VAL A 245 -27.36 14.18 1.43
CA VAL A 245 -26.27 14.37 0.46
C VAL A 245 -25.32 13.16 0.50
N TYR A 246 -24.96 12.67 1.69
CA TYR A 246 -24.14 11.47 1.86
C TYR A 246 -24.75 10.25 1.18
N LYS A 247 -26.06 10.00 1.34
CA LYS A 247 -26.73 8.85 0.69
C LYS A 247 -26.62 8.92 -0.83
N VAL A 248 -26.72 10.11 -1.42
CA VAL A 248 -26.59 10.31 -2.87
C VAL A 248 -25.14 10.08 -3.30
N LEU A 249 -24.16 10.72 -2.64
CA LEU A 249 -22.76 10.57 -2.99
C LEU A 249 -22.24 9.15 -2.80
N SER A 250 -22.58 8.50 -1.70
CA SER A 250 -22.12 7.14 -1.41
C SER A 250 -22.58 6.17 -2.49
N LYS A 251 -23.82 6.32 -3.00
CA LYS A 251 -24.29 5.55 -4.15
C LYS A 251 -23.57 5.94 -5.44
N ALA A 252 -23.37 7.22 -5.70
CA ALA A 252 -22.67 7.68 -6.90
C ALA A 252 -21.20 7.22 -6.96
N TYR A 253 -20.55 7.10 -5.80
CA TYR A 253 -19.12 6.76 -5.69
C TYR A 253 -18.83 5.27 -5.48
N ASN A 254 -19.86 4.42 -5.33
CA ASN A 254 -19.71 3.02 -4.89
C ASN A 254 -18.95 2.09 -5.86
N ALA A 255 -19.10 2.25 -7.18
CA ALA A 255 -18.61 1.26 -8.15
C ALA A 255 -17.95 1.92 -9.36
N GLY A 256 -16.81 2.57 -9.14
CA GLY A 256 -16.25 3.52 -10.10
C GLY A 256 -17.11 4.78 -10.05
N PRO A 257 -16.52 5.97 -9.89
CA PRO A 257 -17.32 7.17 -9.72
C PRO A 257 -18.28 7.29 -10.90
N PHE A 258 -19.56 7.33 -10.55
CA PHE A 258 -20.70 7.54 -11.44
C PHE A 258 -21.17 6.37 -12.31
N ARG A 259 -20.76 5.13 -12.03
CA ARG A 259 -21.22 3.95 -12.80
C ARG A 259 -22.66 3.56 -12.52
N GLU A 260 -23.06 3.53 -11.23
CA GLU A 260 -24.43 3.19 -10.82
C GLU A 260 -25.38 4.41 -10.89
N MET A 261 -24.84 5.61 -10.70
CA MET A 261 -25.58 6.87 -10.75
C MET A 261 -24.68 7.90 -11.43
N SER A 262 -25.10 8.41 -12.59
CA SER A 262 -24.31 9.40 -13.33
C SER A 262 -24.06 10.68 -12.50
N ALA A 263 -22.98 11.41 -12.80
CA ALA A 263 -22.70 12.70 -12.16
C ALA A 263 -23.89 13.66 -12.30
N LYS A 264 -24.50 13.71 -13.49
CA LYS A 264 -25.69 14.50 -13.76
C LYS A 264 -26.89 14.11 -12.88
N GLU A 265 -27.16 12.83 -12.71
CA GLU A 265 -28.27 12.37 -11.85
C GLU A 265 -27.99 12.72 -10.37
N ALA A 266 -26.76 12.51 -9.91
CA ALA A 266 -26.35 12.84 -8.55
C ALA A 266 -26.45 14.36 -8.29
N SER A 267 -26.02 15.18 -9.25
CA SER A 267 -26.06 16.64 -9.16
C SER A 267 -27.48 17.17 -9.15
N GLU A 268 -28.40 16.63 -9.97
CA GLU A 268 -29.82 16.99 -9.96
C GLU A 268 -30.48 16.71 -8.60
N ARG A 269 -30.18 15.55 -7.99
CA ARG A 269 -30.70 15.18 -6.66
C ARG A 269 -30.16 16.10 -5.57
N ILE A 270 -28.86 16.32 -5.53
CA ILE A 270 -28.22 17.17 -4.52
C ILE A 270 -28.64 18.63 -4.70
N ALA A 271 -28.70 19.14 -5.93
CA ALA A 271 -29.13 20.50 -6.20
C ALA A 271 -30.56 20.78 -5.73
N LYS A 272 -31.47 19.80 -5.88
CA LYS A 272 -32.82 19.88 -5.32
C LYS A 272 -32.84 19.96 -3.79
N LEU A 273 -31.96 19.22 -3.12
CA LEU A 273 -31.80 19.27 -1.66
C LEU A 273 -31.25 20.62 -1.20
N LEU A 274 -30.28 21.18 -1.93
CA LEU A 274 -29.60 22.43 -1.58
C LEU A 274 -30.36 23.69 -2.03
N GLY A 275 -31.28 23.56 -2.98
CA GLY A 275 -31.98 24.70 -3.61
C GLY A 275 -31.09 25.50 -4.56
N THR A 276 -30.20 24.84 -5.31
CA THR A 276 -29.21 25.47 -6.20
C THR A 276 -29.25 24.91 -7.63
N SER A 277 -28.35 25.37 -8.52
CA SER A 277 -28.18 24.86 -9.88
C SER A 277 -27.46 23.51 -9.90
N PRO A 278 -27.95 22.51 -10.67
CA PRO A 278 -27.24 21.24 -10.87
C PRO A 278 -25.82 21.39 -11.41
N SER A 279 -25.55 22.41 -12.24
CA SER A 279 -24.23 22.60 -12.87
C SER A 279 -23.12 22.88 -11.86
N GLU A 280 -23.40 23.69 -10.83
CA GLU A 280 -22.42 24.05 -9.81
C GLU A 280 -22.11 22.89 -8.86
N VAL A 281 -23.11 22.03 -8.65
CA VAL A 281 -22.99 20.81 -7.86
C VAL A 281 -22.23 19.75 -8.64
N GLU A 282 -22.50 19.60 -9.93
CA GLU A 282 -21.87 18.60 -10.80
C GLU A 282 -20.35 18.76 -10.86
N GLU A 283 -19.87 20.00 -10.99
CA GLU A 283 -18.43 20.30 -10.94
C GLU A 283 -17.81 19.87 -9.60
N GLU A 284 -18.46 20.18 -8.48
CA GLU A 284 -17.94 19.84 -7.15
C GLU A 284 -17.93 18.33 -6.89
N ILE A 285 -19.00 17.60 -7.24
CA ILE A 285 -19.05 16.15 -7.04
C ILE A 285 -18.02 15.42 -7.93
N ILE A 286 -17.72 15.93 -9.12
CA ILE A 286 -16.68 15.36 -9.99
C ILE A 286 -15.31 15.61 -9.37
N ASN A 287 -15.05 16.81 -8.87
CA ASN A 287 -13.78 17.17 -8.23
C ASN A 287 -13.52 16.37 -6.94
N LEU A 288 -14.58 16.00 -6.22
CA LEU A 288 -14.51 15.21 -4.98
C LEU A 288 -14.63 13.71 -5.20
N ALA A 289 -14.82 13.27 -6.44
CA ALA A 289 -14.99 11.86 -6.75
C ALA A 289 -13.74 11.04 -6.35
N PRO A 290 -13.92 9.84 -5.77
CA PRO A 290 -12.82 8.93 -5.53
C PRO A 290 -12.12 8.58 -6.85
N ARG A 291 -10.79 8.52 -6.81
CA ARG A 291 -9.98 8.09 -7.97
C ARG A 291 -9.98 6.56 -8.17
N PHE A 292 -10.59 5.82 -7.26
CA PHE A 292 -10.58 4.36 -7.21
C PHE A 292 -12.00 3.80 -7.36
N ASP A 293 -12.13 2.75 -8.17
CA ASP A 293 -13.36 1.96 -8.24
C ASP A 293 -13.45 1.01 -7.03
N ARG A 294 -14.27 1.41 -6.06
CA ARG A 294 -14.47 0.71 -4.79
C ARG A 294 -15.04 -0.71 -4.94
N SER A 295 -15.62 -1.05 -6.09
CA SER A 295 -16.09 -2.41 -6.37
C SER A 295 -14.95 -3.43 -6.49
N PHE A 296 -13.71 -2.98 -6.71
CA PHE A 296 -12.55 -3.87 -6.69
C PHE A 296 -12.06 -4.21 -5.28
N ALA A 297 -12.52 -3.51 -4.24
CA ALA A 297 -12.01 -3.74 -2.90
C ALA A 297 -12.26 -5.17 -2.38
N PRO A 298 -13.49 -5.72 -2.49
CA PRO A 298 -13.74 -7.12 -2.12
C PRO A 298 -12.93 -8.11 -2.96
N VAL A 299 -12.68 -7.78 -4.23
CA VAL A 299 -11.93 -8.62 -5.17
C VAL A 299 -10.48 -8.76 -4.74
N ILE A 300 -9.83 -7.64 -4.41
CA ILE A 300 -8.45 -7.64 -3.92
C ILE A 300 -8.35 -8.40 -2.61
N MET A 301 -9.29 -8.17 -1.70
CA MET A 301 -9.33 -8.87 -0.43
C MET A 301 -9.44 -10.39 -0.64
N GLU A 302 -10.27 -10.85 -1.58
CA GLU A 302 -10.35 -12.27 -1.93
C GLU A 302 -9.05 -12.82 -2.55
N ILE A 303 -8.41 -12.06 -3.44
CA ILE A 303 -7.12 -12.44 -4.05
C ILE A 303 -6.05 -12.58 -2.97
N LEU A 304 -5.91 -11.60 -2.08
CA LEU A 304 -4.93 -11.61 -1.00
C LEU A 304 -5.18 -12.77 -0.02
N MET A 305 -6.45 -13.06 0.29
CA MET A 305 -6.82 -14.22 1.11
C MET A 305 -6.30 -15.51 0.49
N LYS A 306 -6.55 -15.73 -0.80
CA LYS A 306 -6.08 -16.93 -1.51
C LYS A 306 -4.56 -16.95 -1.65
N GLU A 307 -3.94 -15.82 -2.00
CA GLU A 307 -2.49 -15.68 -2.11
C GLU A 307 -1.77 -16.09 -0.83
N PHE A 308 -2.23 -15.59 0.33
CA PHE A 308 -1.56 -15.87 1.59
C PHE A 308 -1.86 -17.24 2.16
N LEU A 309 -3.02 -17.83 1.88
CA LEU A 309 -3.36 -19.18 2.34
C LEU A 309 -2.87 -20.30 1.41
N PHE A 310 -2.46 -19.97 0.18
CA PHE A 310 -1.96 -20.97 -0.76
C PHE A 310 -0.53 -21.41 -0.39
N PRO A 311 -0.28 -22.72 -0.22
CA PRO A 311 0.99 -23.22 0.32
C PRO A 311 2.18 -23.16 -0.63
N LYS A 312 1.98 -22.82 -1.91
CA LYS A 312 3.07 -22.61 -2.87
C LYS A 312 3.34 -21.12 -2.99
N TYR A 313 4.61 -20.74 -2.85
CA TYR A 313 5.02 -19.34 -2.93
C TYR A 313 4.85 -18.80 -4.34
N ILE A 314 4.36 -17.57 -4.44
CA ILE A 314 4.10 -16.87 -5.69
C ILE A 314 5.20 -15.84 -5.89
N MET A 315 5.99 -16.00 -6.94
CA MET A 315 7.13 -15.12 -7.21
C MET A 315 6.70 -13.77 -7.76
N ASN A 316 5.65 -13.73 -8.61
CA ASN A 316 5.17 -12.53 -9.27
C ASN A 316 3.72 -12.19 -8.89
N SER A 317 3.43 -12.00 -7.60
CA SER A 317 2.07 -11.78 -7.09
C SER A 317 1.36 -10.55 -7.67
N GLY A 318 2.09 -9.46 -7.98
CA GLY A 318 1.50 -8.28 -8.61
C GLY A 318 0.85 -8.58 -9.97
N LYS A 319 1.30 -9.62 -10.69
CA LYS A 319 0.71 -10.04 -11.97
C LYS A 319 -0.68 -10.65 -11.78
N ILE A 320 -0.93 -11.32 -10.65
CA ILE A 320 -2.24 -11.92 -10.33
C ILE A 320 -3.31 -10.83 -10.27
N LEU A 321 -3.00 -9.71 -9.60
CA LEU A 321 -3.91 -8.56 -9.51
C LEU A 321 -4.29 -8.04 -10.90
N PHE A 322 -3.33 -7.85 -11.80
CA PHE A 322 -3.59 -7.38 -13.16
C PHE A 322 -4.42 -8.33 -14.01
N VAL A 323 -4.24 -9.64 -13.81
CA VAL A 323 -4.93 -10.68 -14.58
C VAL A 323 -6.36 -10.85 -14.10
N LEU A 324 -6.58 -10.91 -12.78
CA LEU A 324 -7.87 -11.30 -12.21
C LEU A 324 -8.86 -10.13 -12.14
N SER A 325 -8.39 -8.93 -11.86
CA SER A 325 -9.27 -7.79 -11.60
C SER A 325 -10.16 -7.41 -12.78
N PRO A 326 -9.68 -7.30 -14.04
CA PRO A 326 -10.53 -6.89 -15.15
C PRO A 326 -11.55 -7.95 -15.60
N LEU A 327 -11.40 -9.20 -15.16
CA LEU A 327 -12.31 -10.30 -15.53
C LEU A 327 -13.68 -10.12 -14.86
N ASP A 328 -14.74 -10.59 -15.50
CA ASP A 328 -16.06 -10.70 -14.87
C ASP A 328 -16.03 -11.71 -13.70
N PRO A 329 -16.97 -11.65 -12.75
CA PRO A 329 -16.92 -12.49 -11.55
C PRO A 329 -16.82 -14.00 -11.82
N GLU A 330 -17.52 -14.52 -12.84
CA GLU A 330 -17.53 -15.96 -13.14
C GLU A 330 -16.18 -16.40 -13.72
N THR A 331 -15.69 -15.68 -14.72
CA THR A 331 -14.38 -15.95 -15.33
C THR A 331 -13.26 -15.77 -14.32
N ARG A 332 -13.33 -14.72 -13.49
CA ARG A 332 -12.37 -14.45 -12.44
C ARG A 332 -12.24 -15.61 -11.47
N LEU A 333 -13.35 -16.15 -10.98
CA LEU A 333 -13.34 -17.30 -10.06
C LEU A 333 -12.65 -18.50 -10.70
N LYS A 334 -13.00 -18.85 -11.95
CA LYS A 334 -12.40 -19.99 -12.68
C LYS A 334 -10.89 -19.83 -12.89
N VAL A 335 -10.45 -18.65 -13.30
CA VAL A 335 -9.03 -18.35 -13.50
C VAL A 335 -8.30 -18.35 -12.16
N MET A 336 -8.87 -17.70 -11.15
CA MET A 336 -8.29 -17.61 -9.80
C MET A 336 -8.10 -18.99 -9.17
N ASP A 337 -9.12 -19.86 -9.23
CA ASP A 337 -9.02 -21.24 -8.74
C ASP A 337 -7.97 -22.07 -9.49
N SER A 338 -7.63 -21.68 -10.72
CA SER A 338 -6.56 -22.32 -11.49
C SER A 338 -5.19 -21.75 -11.12
N LEU A 339 -5.06 -20.45 -10.90
CA LEU A 339 -3.81 -19.82 -10.46
C LEU A 339 -3.38 -20.27 -9.05
N PHE A 340 -4.34 -20.56 -8.16
CA PHE A 340 -4.09 -21.09 -6.81
C PHE A 340 -4.31 -22.61 -6.74
N SER A 341 -3.75 -23.33 -7.70
CA SER A 341 -3.80 -24.80 -7.80
C SER A 341 -2.40 -25.34 -8.13
N PHE A 342 -2.27 -26.66 -8.29
CA PHE A 342 -1.06 -27.28 -8.83
C PHE A 342 -1.08 -27.27 -10.36
N ARG A 343 0.11 -27.22 -10.97
CA ARG A 343 0.30 -26.99 -12.40
C ARG A 343 -0.40 -28.05 -13.24
N GLU A 344 -0.28 -29.30 -12.84
CA GLU A 344 -0.86 -30.46 -13.53
C GLU A 344 -2.38 -30.32 -13.66
N MET A 345 -3.03 -29.79 -12.61
CA MET A 345 -4.48 -29.54 -12.64
C MET A 345 -4.84 -28.41 -13.62
N VAL A 346 -4.01 -27.38 -13.73
CA VAL A 346 -4.19 -26.29 -14.70
C VAL A 346 -4.01 -26.82 -16.12
N GLU A 347 -2.99 -27.63 -16.37
CA GLU A 347 -2.78 -28.27 -17.66
C GLU A 347 -3.96 -29.17 -18.07
N GLU A 348 -4.50 -29.95 -17.14
CA GLU A 348 -5.68 -30.79 -17.40
C GLU A 348 -6.90 -29.95 -17.78
N LYS A 349 -7.16 -28.85 -17.06
CA LYS A 349 -8.26 -27.93 -17.39
C LYS A 349 -8.09 -27.31 -18.77
N VAL A 350 -6.86 -26.93 -19.16
CA VAL A 350 -6.57 -26.44 -20.52
C VAL A 350 -6.81 -27.54 -21.56
N LYS A 351 -6.34 -28.77 -21.33
CA LYS A 351 -6.54 -29.91 -22.24
C LYS A 351 -8.02 -30.24 -22.45
N ARG A 352 -8.85 -30.06 -21.42
CA ARG A 352 -10.32 -30.24 -21.48
C ARG A 352 -11.07 -29.05 -22.06
N GLY A 353 -10.40 -27.93 -22.32
CA GLY A 353 -11.03 -26.69 -22.81
C GLY A 353 -11.86 -25.96 -21.75
N GLU A 354 -11.65 -26.24 -20.46
CA GLU A 354 -12.36 -25.59 -19.34
C GLU A 354 -11.81 -24.19 -19.06
N ILE A 355 -10.54 -23.95 -19.36
CA ILE A 355 -9.86 -22.65 -19.28
C ILE A 355 -8.97 -22.46 -20.51
N GLU A 356 -8.71 -21.20 -20.86
CA GLU A 356 -7.86 -20.87 -22.00
C GLU A 356 -6.37 -21.13 -21.71
N LYS A 357 -5.60 -21.42 -22.76
CA LYS A 357 -4.16 -21.72 -22.68
C LYS A 357 -3.34 -20.61 -22.02
N TYR A 358 -3.73 -19.34 -22.21
CA TYR A 358 -3.02 -18.21 -21.61
C TYR A 358 -3.02 -18.27 -20.07
N VAL A 359 -3.99 -18.96 -19.44
CA VAL A 359 -4.02 -19.13 -17.97
C VAL A 359 -2.84 -19.98 -17.50
N LEU A 360 -2.45 -21.00 -18.25
CA LEU A 360 -1.25 -21.80 -17.97
C LEU A 360 0.03 -20.98 -18.17
N GLU A 361 0.08 -20.13 -19.19
CA GLU A 361 1.23 -19.24 -19.42
C GLU A 361 1.39 -18.23 -18.27
N ILE A 362 0.27 -17.70 -17.74
CA ILE A 362 0.27 -16.86 -16.55
C ILE A 362 0.70 -17.65 -15.33
N TYR A 363 0.18 -18.87 -15.16
CA TYR A 363 0.56 -19.76 -14.06
C TYR A 363 2.09 -19.97 -14.04
N ASP A 364 2.66 -20.36 -15.18
CA ASP A 364 4.09 -20.60 -15.33
C ASP A 364 4.89 -19.32 -15.02
N TYR A 365 4.41 -18.13 -15.44
CA TYR A 365 5.03 -16.85 -15.10
C TYR A 365 4.96 -16.50 -13.60
N ILE A 366 3.83 -16.71 -12.92
CA ILE A 366 3.69 -16.31 -11.50
C ILE A 366 4.48 -17.21 -10.55
N TYR A 367 4.72 -18.47 -10.95
CA TYR A 367 5.51 -19.44 -10.19
C TYR A 367 6.95 -19.58 -10.69
N ASP A 368 7.35 -18.81 -11.72
CA ASP A 368 8.70 -18.84 -12.32
C ASP A 368 9.08 -20.23 -12.87
N GLU A 369 8.11 -20.93 -13.45
CA GLU A 369 8.29 -22.26 -14.03
C GLU A 369 8.60 -22.13 -15.52
N TYR A 370 9.88 -22.03 -15.85
CA TYR A 370 10.36 -22.09 -17.23
C TYR A 370 10.68 -23.53 -17.62
N HIS A 371 10.01 -24.03 -18.66
CA HIS A 371 10.23 -25.34 -19.27
C HIS A 371 11.04 -25.25 -20.55
#